data_AF-A0A3D5NVY7-F1
#
_entry.id   AF-A0A3D5NVY7-F1
#
_cell.length_a   1.000
_cell.length_b   1.000
_cell.length_c   1.000
_cell.angle_alpha   90.00
_cell.angle_beta   90.00
_cell.angle_gamma   90.00
#
_symmetry.space_group_name_H-M   'P 1'
#
loop_
_entity.id
_entity.type
_entity.pdbx_description
1 polymer ?
#
loop_
_entity_poly.entity_id
_entity_poly.type
_entity_poly.pdbx_seq_one_letter_code
_entity_poly.pdbx_strand_id
1 'polypeptide(L)'
;MKFNILLNIYIYISIIQVLLCDSESFHDITHAFEDDHIAAHALIQSVILLKKALNIPKNLITAGIDRNKVIEYMDELTGTAMKDMCTGGNPVNPTEQDLRGLILRLI
;
A
#
# COMPACT_ATOMS: atom_id res chain seq x y z
N MET A 1 -1.86 23.65 -6.87
CA MET A 1 -2.26 22.40 -7.58
C MET A 1 -1.35 21.19 -7.25
N LYS A 2 -0.01 21.33 -7.22
CA LYS A 2 0.93 20.25 -6.80
C LYS A 2 0.70 19.70 -5.38
N PHE A 3 0.29 20.55 -4.44
CA PHE A 3 0.10 20.18 -3.02
C PHE A 3 -1.03 19.16 -2.80
N ASN A 4 -2.10 19.22 -3.61
CA ASN A 4 -3.27 18.35 -3.44
C ASN A 4 -3.04 16.91 -3.93
N ILE A 5 -2.10 16.73 -4.86
CA ILE A 5 -1.75 15.42 -5.43
C ILE A 5 -0.80 14.68 -4.50
N LEU A 6 0.22 15.37 -3.99
CA LEU A 6 1.15 14.80 -3.00
C LEU A 6 0.43 14.41 -1.71
N LEU A 7 -0.54 15.22 -1.25
CA LEU A 7 -1.33 14.87 -0.08
C LEU A 7 -2.22 13.63 -0.31
N ASN A 8 -2.84 13.50 -1.49
CA ASN A 8 -3.65 12.33 -1.82
C ASN A 8 -2.81 11.05 -1.94
N ILE A 9 -1.62 11.13 -2.55
CA ILE A 9 -0.72 9.99 -2.68
C ILE A 9 -0.14 9.62 -1.30
N TYR A 10 0.25 10.60 -0.49
CA TYR A 10 0.74 10.37 0.87
C TYR A 10 -0.33 9.70 1.74
N ILE A 11 -1.57 10.20 1.73
CA ILE A 11 -2.69 9.57 2.44
C ILE A 11 -2.91 8.12 1.98
N TYR A 12 -2.82 7.86 0.67
CA TYR A 12 -3.02 6.52 0.13
C TYR A 12 -1.89 5.54 0.53
N ILE A 13 -0.64 6.02 0.58
CA ILE A 13 0.52 5.25 1.05
C ILE A 13 0.42 5.02 2.56
N SER A 14 0.05 6.04 3.34
CA SER A 14 -0.13 5.93 4.79
C SER A 14 -1.27 4.97 5.16
N ILE A 15 -2.39 4.97 4.41
CA ILE A 15 -3.48 4.01 4.63
C ILE A 15 -3.02 2.58 4.35
N ILE A 16 -2.18 2.37 3.32
CA ILE A 16 -1.60 1.06 3.03
C ILE A 16 -0.60 0.64 4.14
N GLN A 17 0.19 1.58 4.69
CA GLN A 17 1.08 1.31 5.82
C GLN A 17 0.31 0.96 7.11
N VAL A 18 -0.80 1.64 7.40
CA VAL A 18 -1.66 1.32 8.56
C VAL A 18 -2.29 -0.07 8.41
N LEU A 19 -2.72 -0.45 7.20
CA LEU A 19 -3.21 -1.81 6.90
C LEU A 19 -2.14 -2.91 7.05
N LEU A 20 -0.86 -2.53 7.17
CA LEU A 20 0.26 -3.45 7.41
C LEU A 20 0.81 -3.37 8.86
N CYS A 21 0.28 -2.48 9.71
CA CYS A 21 0.86 -2.17 11.03
C CYS A 21 0.15 -2.80 12.23
N ASP A 22 -1.07 -3.32 12.10
CA ASP A 22 -1.77 -3.95 13.23
C ASP A 22 -1.41 -5.44 13.37
N SER A 23 -0.31 -5.70 14.08
CA SER A 23 0.12 -7.04 14.47
C SER A 23 -0.66 -7.62 15.67
N GLU A 24 -1.43 -6.82 16.40
CA GLU A 24 -2.15 -7.27 17.61
C GLU A 24 -3.50 -7.94 17.32
N SER A 25 -4.11 -7.71 16.15
CA SER A 25 -5.35 -8.42 15.74
C SER A 25 -5.08 -9.74 15.00
N PHE A 26 -3.81 -10.07 14.76
CA PHE A 26 -3.40 -11.17 13.88
C PHE A 26 -3.48 -12.55 14.55
N HIS A 27 -3.55 -12.61 15.89
CA HIS A 27 -3.46 -13.85 16.65
C HIS A 27 -4.70 -14.76 16.52
N ASP A 28 -5.89 -14.20 16.24
CA ASP A 28 -7.13 -14.99 16.17
C ASP A 28 -7.46 -15.53 14.76
N ILE A 29 -6.88 -14.96 13.70
CA ILE A 29 -7.16 -15.40 12.31
C ILE A 29 -6.30 -16.60 11.92
N THR A 30 -5.09 -16.73 12.48
CA THR A 30 -4.14 -17.79 12.15
C THR A 30 -4.56 -19.17 12.68
N HIS A 31 -5.31 -19.26 13.77
CA HIS A 31 -5.74 -20.56 14.32
C HIS A 31 -6.79 -21.31 13.48
N ALA A 32 -7.40 -20.66 12.48
CA ALA A 32 -8.33 -21.30 11.56
C ALA A 32 -7.65 -22.02 10.38
N PHE A 33 -6.34 -21.78 10.17
CA PHE A 33 -5.58 -22.32 9.04
C PHE A 33 -4.28 -22.94 9.54
N GLU A 34 -4.01 -24.19 9.15
CA GLU A 34 -2.75 -24.87 9.50
C GLU A 34 -1.53 -24.34 8.70
N ASP A 35 -1.76 -23.49 7.70
CA ASP A 35 -0.75 -22.96 6.78
C ASP A 35 -0.81 -21.42 6.72
N ASP A 36 0.30 -20.78 7.08
CA ASP A 36 0.46 -19.32 7.12
C ASP A 36 0.23 -18.65 5.76
N HIS A 37 0.56 -19.31 4.64
CA HIS A 37 0.31 -18.77 3.30
C HIS A 37 -1.18 -18.72 2.99
N ILE A 38 -1.95 -19.72 3.45
CA ILE A 38 -3.40 -19.74 3.31
C ILE A 38 -4.01 -18.61 4.14
N ALA A 39 -3.58 -18.47 5.40
CA ALA A 39 -4.03 -17.40 6.28
C ALA A 39 -3.75 -16.01 5.70
N ALA A 40 -2.52 -15.77 5.22
CA ALA A 40 -2.13 -14.50 4.61
C ALA A 40 -2.96 -14.20 3.35
N HIS A 41 -3.21 -15.20 2.50
CA HIS A 41 -4.06 -15.02 1.32
C HIS A 41 -5.49 -14.66 1.72
N ALA A 42 -6.07 -15.37 2.68
CA ALA A 42 -7.43 -15.11 3.16
C ALA A 42 -7.58 -13.68 3.71
N LEU A 43 -6.56 -13.18 4.43
CA LEU A 43 -6.53 -11.81 4.92
C LEU A 43 -6.50 -10.79 3.77
N ILE A 44 -5.63 -11.00 2.77
CA ILE A 44 -5.55 -10.13 1.58
C ILE A 44 -6.93 -10.04 0.89
N GLN A 45 -7.61 -11.18 0.72
CA GLN A 45 -8.94 -11.19 0.11
C GLN A 45 -9.98 -10.44 0.96
N SER A 46 -9.91 -10.58 2.28
CA SER A 46 -10.79 -9.87 3.20
C SER A 46 -10.61 -8.35 3.11
N VAL A 47 -9.37 -7.87 3.02
CA VAL A 47 -9.06 -6.45 2.79
C VAL A 47 -9.59 -5.99 1.43
N ILE A 48 -9.47 -6.81 0.37
CA ILE A 48 -10.01 -6.47 -0.96
C ILE A 48 -11.54 -6.35 -0.93
N LEU A 49 -12.24 -7.24 -0.22
CA LEU A 49 -13.69 -7.20 -0.07
C LEU A 49 -14.12 -5.96 0.73
N LEU A 50 -13.40 -5.63 1.81
CA LEU A 50 -13.65 -4.42 2.60
C LEU A 50 -13.47 -3.15 1.76
N LYS A 51 -12.38 -3.06 0.99
CA LYS A 51 -12.14 -1.93 0.07
C LYS A 51 -13.30 -1.72 -0.90
N LYS A 52 -13.85 -2.81 -1.46
CA LYS A 52 -15.02 -2.75 -2.35
C LYS A 52 -16.26 -2.26 -1.61
N ALA A 53 -16.54 -2.78 -0.41
CA ALA A 53 -17.68 -2.37 0.40
C ALA A 53 -17.64 -0.87 0.77
N LEU A 54 -16.44 -0.32 0.97
CA LEU A 54 -16.20 1.08 1.27
C LEU A 54 -16.05 1.97 0.01
N ASN A 55 -16.23 1.42 -1.19
CA ASN A 55 -16.03 2.12 -2.46
C ASN A 55 -14.63 2.75 -2.61
N ILE A 56 -13.61 2.14 -2.01
CA ILE A 56 -12.21 2.57 -2.19
C ILE A 56 -11.78 2.20 -3.61
N PRO A 57 -11.22 3.15 -4.40
CA PRO A 57 -10.75 2.88 -5.75
C PRO A 57 -9.78 1.70 -5.82
N LYS A 58 -9.85 0.94 -6.91
CA LYS A 58 -8.99 -0.24 -7.10
C LYS A 58 -7.52 0.15 -7.25
N ASN A 59 -7.27 1.25 -7.94
CA ASN A 59 -5.95 1.76 -8.28
C ASN A 59 -5.97 3.30 -8.41
N LEU A 60 -4.79 3.91 -8.57
CA LEU A 60 -4.62 5.36 -8.64
C LEU A 60 -5.35 5.97 -9.84
N ILE A 61 -5.44 5.25 -10.96
CA ILE A 61 -6.15 5.72 -12.17
C ILE A 61 -7.65 5.82 -11.92
N THR A 62 -8.25 4.80 -11.30
CA THR A 62 -9.67 4.83 -10.90
C THR A 62 -9.96 5.87 -9.80
N ALA A 63 -8.93 6.31 -9.08
CA ALA A 63 -9.02 7.44 -8.15
C ALA A 63 -8.88 8.82 -8.84
N GLY A 64 -8.71 8.85 -10.18
CA GLY A 64 -8.60 10.09 -10.96
C GLY A 64 -7.18 10.64 -11.11
N ILE A 65 -6.15 9.86 -10.77
CA ILE A 65 -4.74 10.26 -10.91
C ILE A 65 -4.25 9.93 -12.32
N ASP A 66 -3.62 10.89 -12.99
CA ASP A 66 -3.00 10.69 -14.31
C ASP A 66 -1.78 9.78 -14.20
N ARG A 67 -1.79 8.68 -14.96
CA ARG A 67 -0.69 7.72 -15.08
C ARG A 67 0.63 8.40 -15.42
N ASN A 68 0.62 9.35 -16.35
CA ASN A 68 1.82 10.02 -16.82
C ASN A 68 2.41 10.88 -15.70
N LYS A 69 1.58 11.45 -14.84
CA LYS A 69 2.03 12.17 -13.65
C LYS A 69 2.68 11.24 -12.64
N VAL A 70 2.13 10.04 -12.41
CA VAL A 70 2.78 9.06 -11.51
C VAL A 70 4.17 8.67 -12.02
N ILE A 71 4.32 8.48 -13.34
CA ILE A 71 5.61 8.16 -13.95
C ILE A 71 6.58 9.35 -13.86
N GLU A 72 6.11 10.57 -14.14
CA GLU A 72 6.89 11.82 -14.03
C GLU A 72 7.46 12.02 -12.63
N TYR A 73 6.67 11.72 -11.59
CA TYR A 73 7.08 11.89 -10.19
C TYR A 73 7.65 10.62 -9.55
N MET A 74 7.90 9.55 -10.31
CA MET A 74 8.31 8.25 -9.76
C MET A 74 9.54 8.37 -8.85
N ASP A 75 10.58 9.08 -9.29
CA ASP A 75 11.83 9.26 -8.54
C ASP A 75 11.62 10.03 -7.22
N GLU A 76 10.73 11.02 -7.23
CA GLU A 76 10.38 11.79 -6.03
C GLU A 76 9.58 10.94 -5.04
N LEU A 77 8.61 10.16 -5.55
CA LEU A 77 7.79 9.26 -4.74
C LEU A 77 8.65 8.20 -4.05
N THR A 78 9.54 7.54 -4.80
CA THR A 78 10.40 6.48 -4.25
C THR A 78 11.45 7.06 -3.32
N GLY A 79 12.07 8.18 -3.68
CA GLY A 79 13.05 8.86 -2.85
C GLY A 79 12.47 9.37 -1.53
N THR A 80 11.21 9.82 -1.53
CA THR A 80 10.49 10.22 -0.31
C THR A 80 10.15 9.01 0.55
N ALA A 81 9.59 7.95 -0.06
CA ALA A 81 9.22 6.73 0.65
C ALA A 81 10.44 6.03 1.28
N MET A 82 11.62 6.02 0.63
CA MET A 82 12.85 5.47 1.19
C MET A 82 13.34 6.22 2.45
N LYS A 83 13.02 7.52 2.56
CA LYS A 83 13.42 8.37 3.69
C LYS A 83 12.34 8.46 4.77
N ASP A 84 11.16 7.89 4.53
CA ASP A 84 10.07 7.89 5.49
C ASP A 84 10.44 7.00 6.69
N MET A 85 10.26 7.53 7.90
CA MET A 85 10.61 6.82 9.13
C MET A 85 9.84 5.50 9.28
N CYS A 86 8.64 5.39 8.69
CA CYS A 86 7.85 4.17 8.71
C CYS A 86 8.49 3.05 7.88
N THR A 87 9.25 3.37 6.83
CA THR A 87 9.93 2.38 5.98
C THR A 87 10.98 1.60 6.76
N GLY A 88 11.65 2.23 7.74
CA GLY A 88 12.62 1.56 8.61
C GLY A 88 11.99 0.53 9.56
N GLY A 89 10.67 0.63 9.83
CA GLY A 89 9.92 -0.34 10.62
C GLY A 89 9.31 -1.48 9.80
N ASN A 90 9.44 -1.46 8.47
CA ASN A 90 8.85 -2.49 7.62
C ASN A 90 9.64 -3.81 7.76
N PRO A 91 8.98 -4.97 7.93
CA PRO A 91 9.66 -6.26 8.15
C PRO A 91 10.54 -6.70 6.97
N VAL A 92 10.29 -6.16 5.78
CA VAL A 92 11.14 -6.31 4.60
C VAL A 92 11.84 -4.97 4.34
N ASN A 93 13.17 -4.96 4.27
CA ASN A 93 13.92 -3.76 3.85
C ASN A 93 13.78 -3.58 2.33
N PRO A 94 12.98 -2.61 1.84
CA PRO A 94 12.75 -2.49 0.41
C PRO A 94 13.91 -1.77 -0.27
N THR A 95 14.19 -2.14 -1.52
CA THR A 95 15.00 -1.32 -2.42
C THR A 95 14.14 -0.26 -3.11
N GLU A 96 14.76 0.76 -3.67
CA GLU A 96 14.05 1.76 -4.48
C GLU A 96 13.33 1.13 -5.68
N GLN A 97 13.89 0.05 -6.24
CA GLN A 97 13.29 -0.70 -7.34
C GLN A 97 12.05 -1.50 -6.89
N ASP A 98 12.06 -2.02 -5.66
CA ASP A 98 10.88 -2.68 -5.08
C ASP A 98 9.73 -1.69 -4.92
N LEU A 99 10.02 -0.49 -4.40
CA LEU A 99 9.03 0.58 -4.26
C LEU A 99 8.49 1.04 -5.63
N ARG A 100 9.35 1.18 -6.65
CA ARG A 100 8.90 1.42 -8.04
C ARG A 100 7.96 0.32 -8.50
N GLY A 101 8.33 -0.93 -8.28
CA GLY A 101 7.50 -2.09 -8.64
C GLY A 101 6.14 -2.07 -7.95
N LEU A 102 6.07 -1.67 -6.68
CA LEU A 102 4.82 -1.51 -5.94
C LEU A 102 3.97 -0.38 -6.52
N ILE A 103 4.54 0.81 -6.75
CA ILE A 103 3.81 1.95 -7.34
C ILE A 103 3.28 1.59 -8.74
N LEU A 104 4.06 0.87 -9.55
CA LEU A 104 3.63 0.42 -10.87
C LEU A 104 2.46 -0.58 -10.83
N ARG A 105 2.28 -1.34 -9.74
CA ARG A 105 1.11 -2.20 -9.54
C ARG A 105 -0.15 -1.44 -9.13
N LEU A 106 0.01 -0.18 -8.71
CA LEU A 106 -1.08 0.70 -8.28
C LEU A 106 -1.60 1.59 -9.41
N ILE A 107 -1.05 1.52 -10.63
CA ILE A 107 -1.49 2.29 -11.81
C ILE A 107 -2.08 1.40 -12.91
#